data_AF-A0A379FF81-F1
#
_entry.id   AF-A0A379FF81-F1
#
_cell.length_a   1.000
_cell.length_b   1.000
_cell.length_c   1.000
_cell.angle_alpha   90.00
_cell.angle_beta   90.00
_cell.angle_gamma   90.00
#
_symmetry.space_group_name_H-M   'P 1'
#
loop_
_entity.id
_entity.type
_entity.pdbx_description
1 polymer ?
#
loop_
_entity_poly.entity_id
_entity_poly.type
_entity_poly.pdbx_seq_one_letter_code
_entity_poly.pdbx_strand_id
1 'polypeptide(L)' 'MGAQQDNATGKTFTGAQLIVYLLERQGITTVAGIPGGAALPLYDALSQSQSIRHI' A
#
# COMPACT_ATOMS: atom_id res chain seq x y z
N MET A 1 30.21 22.22 -14.41
CA MET A 1 29.57 22.58 -13.13
C MET A 1 28.37 21.66 -12.97
N GLY A 2 28.45 20.73 -12.02
CA GLY A 2 27.64 19.51 -11.96
C GLY A 2 26.16 19.74 -11.69
N ALA A 3 25.37 18.80 -12.21
CA ALA A 3 23.96 18.63 -12.00
C ALA A 3 23.66 18.35 -10.51
N GLN A 4 22.66 19.04 -9.97
CA GLN A 4 21.87 18.57 -8.84
C GLN A 4 20.40 18.77 -9.24
N GLN A 5 19.81 17.72 -9.82
CA GLN A 5 18.36 17.62 -9.93
C GLN A 5 17.90 16.87 -8.69
N ASP A 6 17.19 17.57 -7.80
CA ASP A 6 16.53 17.00 -6.65
C ASP A 6 15.47 16.00 -7.12
N ASN A 7 15.86 14.73 -7.24
CA ASN A 7 14.92 13.64 -7.44
C ASN A 7 14.20 13.42 -6.11
N ALA A 8 13.10 14.16 -5.90
CA ALA A 8 12.09 13.79 -4.93
C ALA A 8 11.73 12.33 -5.23
N THR A 9 12.26 11.41 -4.44
CA THR A 9 12.20 9.97 -4.68
C THR A 9 10.78 9.51 -4.36
N GLY A 10 9.83 9.88 -5.21
CA GLY A 10 8.42 9.52 -5.11
C GLY A 10 8.33 8.02 -5.28
N LYS A 11 8.20 7.30 -4.18
CA LYS A 11 8.03 5.85 -4.16
C LYS A 11 6.80 5.52 -5.03
N THR A 12 7.02 4.81 -6.14
CA THR A 12 5.95 4.39 -7.04
C THR A 12 5.20 3.24 -6.42
N PHE A 13 3.90 3.39 -6.24
CA PHE A 13 3.01 2.37 -5.70
C PHE A 13 2.02 1.93 -6.77
N THR A 14 1.64 0.65 -6.78
CA THR A 14 0.40 0.24 -7.45
C THR A 14 -0.80 0.85 -6.70
N GLY A 15 -1.97 0.96 -7.35
CA GLY A 15 -3.17 1.47 -6.69
C GLY A 15 -3.51 0.71 -5.40
N ALA A 16 -3.32 -0.61 -5.40
CA ALA A 16 -3.50 -1.46 -4.22
C ALA A 16 -2.49 -1.13 -3.11
N GLN A 17 -1.21 -1.00 -3.43
CA GLN A 17 -0.18 -0.64 -2.46
C GLN A 17 -0.36 0.77 -1.90
N LEU A 18 -0.84 1.72 -2.72
CA LEU A 18 -1.14 3.08 -2.26
C LEU A 18 -2.27 3.07 -1.22
N ILE A 19 -3.31 2.27 -1.45
CA ILE A 19 -4.41 2.09 -0.49
C ILE A 19 -3.87 1.53 0.83
N VAL A 20 -3.07 0.45 0.79
CA VAL A 20 -2.44 -0.14 1.98
C VAL A 20 -1.57 0.87 2.72
N TYR A 21 -0.72 1.61 2.01
CA TYR A 21 0.13 2.65 2.60
C TYR A 21 -0.68 3.76 3.29
N LEU A 22 -1.81 4.18 2.69
CA LEU A 22 -2.68 5.18 3.30
C LEU A 22 -3.39 4.63 4.54
N LEU A 23 -3.82 3.36 4.53
CA LEU A 23 -4.42 2.71 5.70
C LEU A 23 -3.41 2.63 6.86
N GLU A 24 -2.17 2.23 6.58
CA GLU A 24 -1.08 2.20 7.58
C GLU A 24 -0.81 3.60 8.14
N ARG A 25 -0.77 4.64 7.29
CA ARG A 25 -0.55 6.03 7.72
C ARG A 25 -1.67 6.55 8.62
N GLN A 26 -2.89 6.06 8.45
CA GLN A 26 -4.03 6.38 9.32
C GLN A 26 -4.03 5.55 10.61
N GLY A 27 -3.03 4.68 10.82
CA GLY A 27 -2.95 3.81 11.99
C GLY A 27 -3.97 2.67 11.97
N ILE A 28 -4.53 2.35 10.81
CA ILE A 28 -5.47 1.22 10.67
C ILE A 28 -4.65 -0.07 10.71
N THR A 29 -4.93 -0.90 11.71
CA THR A 29 -4.23 -2.18 11.93
C THR A 29 -5.07 -3.38 11.54
N THR A 30 -6.37 -3.20 11.30
CA THR A 30 -7.31 -4.28 11.01
C THR A 30 -8.22 -3.89 9.86
N VAL A 31 -8.28 -4.74 8.83
CA VAL A 31 -9.20 -4.61 7.70
C VAL A 31 -10.02 -5.89 7.64
N ALA A 32 -11.35 -5.80 7.67
CA ALA A 32 -12.23 -6.94 7.51
C ALA A 32 -12.75 -7.00 6.06
N GLY A 33 -12.83 -8.20 5.47
CA GLY A 33 -13.34 -8.31 4.10
C GLY A 33 -13.43 -9.74 3.58
N ILE A 34 -14.38 -9.97 2.68
CA ILE A 34 -14.52 -11.26 1.98
C ILE A 34 -13.72 -11.21 0.68
N PRO A 35 -12.79 -12.16 0.45
CA PRO A 35 -12.02 -12.18 -0.79
C PRO A 35 -12.93 -12.39 -2.01
N GLY A 36 -12.67 -11.62 -3.07
CA GLY A 36 -13.41 -11.68 -4.32
C GLY A 36 -12.52 -11.32 -5.52
N GLY A 37 -12.84 -11.85 -6.69
CA GLY A 37 -11.96 -11.81 -7.87
C GLY A 37 -11.47 -10.41 -8.27
N ALA A 38 -12.34 -9.40 -8.20
CA ALA A 38 -11.99 -8.02 -8.55
C ALA A 38 -11.09 -7.33 -7.50
N ALA A 39 -11.12 -7.78 -6.25
CA ALA A 39 -10.37 -7.21 -5.14
C ALA A 39 -9.07 -7.98 -4.81
N LEU A 40 -8.75 -9.04 -5.55
CA LEU A 40 -7.55 -9.85 -5.35
C LEU A 40 -6.25 -9.03 -5.29
N PRO A 41 -6.00 -8.03 -6.15
CA PRO A 41 -4.78 -7.21 -6.07
C PRO A 41 -4.66 -6.44 -4.75
N LEU A 42 -5.78 -6.04 -4.16
CA LEU A 42 -5.81 -5.37 -2.86
C LEU A 42 -5.52 -6.35 -1.73
N TYR A 43 -6.11 -7.55 -1.78
CA TYR A 43 -5.82 -8.60 -0.79
C TYR A 43 -4.37 -9.10 -0.87
N ASP A 44 -3.79 -9.18 -2.07
CA ASP A 44 -2.36 -9.48 -2.25
C ASP A 44 -1.49 -8.38 -1.60
N ALA A 45 -1.77 -7.11 -1.87
CA ALA A 45 -1.06 -6.01 -1.23
C ALA A 45 -1.24 -5.96 0.30
N LEU A 46 -2.44 -6.27 0.79
CA LEU A 46 -2.73 -6.39 2.23
C LEU A 46 -1.94 -7.55 2.85
N SER A 47 -1.83 -8.69 2.17
CA SER A 47 -1.05 -9.84 2.63
C SER A 47 0.45 -9.57 2.73
N GLN A 48 0.94 -8.60 1.94
CA GLN A 48 2.34 -8.14 1.98
C GLN A 48 2.59 -7.11 3.10
N SER A 49 1.54 -6.53 3.70
CA SER A 49 1.69 -5.61 4.83
C SER A 49 1.92 -6.40 6.13
N GLN A 50 2.96 -6.01 6.88
CA GLN A 50 3.26 -6.59 8.19
C GLN A 50 2.46 -5.93 9.33
N SER A 51 1.78 -4.81 9.05
CA SER A 51 1.10 -3.98 10.05
C SER A 51 -0.42 -4.18 10.05
N ILE A 52 -0.99 -4.60 8.92
CA ILE A 52 -2.44 -4.80 8.77
C ILE A 52 -2.80 -6.27 8.89
N ARG A 53 -3.64 -6.62 9.88
CA ARG A 53 -4.28 -7.93 10.00
C ARG A 53 -5.58 -7.95 9.21
N HIS A 54 -5.68 -8.85 8.23
CA HIS A 54 -6.93 -9.11 7.52
C HIS A 54 -7.76 -10.19 8.24
N ILE A 55 -9.06 -9.94 8.45
CA ILE A 55 -10.06 -10.85 9.07
C ILE A 55 -11.24 -11.11 8.12
#